data_AF-A0AAU7RHT7-F1
#
_entry.id   AF-A0AAU7RHT7-F1
#
_cell.length_a   1.000
_cell.length_b   1.000
_cell.length_c   1.000
_cell.angle_alpha   90.00
_cell.angle_beta   90.00
_cell.angle_gamma   90.00
#
_symmetry.space_group_name_H-M   'P 1'
#
loop_
_entity.id
_entity.type
_entity.pdbx_description
1 polymer ?
#
loop_
_entity_poly.entity_id
_entity_poly.type
_entity_poly.pdbx_seq_one_letter_code
_entity_poly.pdbx_strand_id
1 'polypeptide(L)'
;MTDFRALFVAADQTLDIDALQSLAEGWAEVSETVPPISCTDVYTGLATPAHFQRRIHEVSVEDPGAGPHAVAVIDLPEPQGGRSHCWTLLALLGDTVQAELKGTGATAMYQNSSVHVLLPLSAFSLGRLLNCKIAVESLGEGVLSPARVKFLPFSVDAGATTSTNSRPESI
;
A
#
# COMPACT_ATOMS: atom_id res chain seq x y z
N MET A 1 7.69 13.27 15.03
CA MET A 1 8.40 14.27 15.86
C MET A 1 8.94 15.45 15.04
N THR A 2 9.41 15.22 13.80
CA THR A 2 9.93 16.26 12.90
C THR A 2 8.88 17.33 12.56
N ASP A 3 7.62 16.93 12.38
CA ASP A 3 6.53 17.85 12.03
C ASP A 3 6.13 18.81 13.16
N PHE A 4 6.26 18.39 14.42
CA PHE A 4 5.99 19.27 15.57
C PHE A 4 7.09 20.31 15.77
N ARG A 5 8.36 19.93 15.58
CA ARG A 5 9.45 20.92 15.55
C ARG A 5 9.23 21.94 14.43
N ALA A 6 8.79 21.49 13.25
CA ALA A 6 8.44 22.38 12.16
C ALA A 6 7.27 23.32 12.49
N LEU A 7 6.27 22.87 13.25
CA LEU A 7 5.15 23.70 13.73
C LEU A 7 5.61 24.83 14.67
N PHE A 8 6.44 24.52 15.68
CA PHE A 8 6.97 25.54 16.60
C PHE A 8 7.89 26.54 15.88
N VAL A 9 8.72 26.06 14.96
CA VAL A 9 9.55 26.90 14.10
C VAL A 9 8.70 27.79 13.20
N ALA A 10 7.63 27.27 12.59
CA ALA A 10 6.71 28.06 11.77
C ALA A 10 5.91 29.09 12.58
N ALA A 11 5.69 28.82 13.86
CA ALA A 11 5.01 29.74 14.78
C ALA A 11 5.95 30.75 15.46
N ASP A 12 7.25 30.74 15.12
CA ASP A 12 8.32 31.53 15.77
C ASP A 12 8.31 31.41 17.31
N GLN A 13 7.97 30.21 17.79
CA GLN A 13 7.94 29.89 19.22
C GLN A 13 9.11 28.99 19.61
N THR A 14 9.68 29.26 20.78
CA THR A 14 10.65 28.37 21.41
C THR A 14 10.02 27.02 21.70
N LEU A 15 10.76 25.95 21.39
CA LEU A 15 10.31 24.59 21.61
C LEU A 15 10.04 24.33 23.10
N ASP A 16 8.78 24.15 23.47
CA ASP A 16 8.37 23.79 24.82
C ASP A 16 8.43 22.26 24.99
N ILE A 17 9.40 21.79 25.79
CA ILE A 17 9.66 20.37 26.01
C ILE A 17 8.55 19.75 26.87
N ASP A 18 8.03 20.50 27.84
CA ASP A 18 6.99 20.01 28.76
C ASP A 18 5.65 19.89 28.02
N ALA A 19 5.36 20.82 27.10
CA ALA A 19 4.21 20.71 26.20
C ALA A 19 4.33 19.52 25.24
N LEU A 20 5.52 19.26 24.68
CA LEU A 20 5.78 18.09 23.84
C LEU A 20 5.62 16.77 24.62
N GLN A 21 6.10 16.72 25.85
CA GLN A 21 5.96 15.55 26.71
C GLN A 21 4.50 15.32 27.09
N SER A 22 3.78 16.35 27.52
CA SER A 22 2.35 16.26 27.86
C SER A 22 1.51 15.80 26.66
N LEU A 23 1.86 16.27 25.46
CA LEU A 23 1.20 15.83 24.22
C LEU A 23 1.53 14.37 23.88
N ALA A 24 2.78 13.95 24.07
CA ALA A 24 3.18 12.55 23.85
C ALA A 24 2.49 11.59 24.83
N GLU A 25 2.39 11.97 26.10
CA GLU A 25 1.69 11.21 27.14
C GLU A 25 0.18 11.14 26.82
N GLY A 26 -0.44 12.26 26.48
CA GLY A 26 -1.85 12.29 26.07
C GLY A 26 -2.13 11.49 24.79
N TRP A 27 -1.22 11.52 23.81
CA TRP A 27 -1.34 10.67 22.62
C TRP A 27 -1.17 9.18 22.93
N ALA A 28 -0.24 8.81 23.81
CA ALA A 28 -0.05 7.42 24.22
C ALA A 28 -1.32 6.89 24.92
N GLU A 29 -1.81 7.63 25.91
CA GLU A 29 -3.02 7.29 26.67
C GLU A 29 -4.27 7.18 25.77
N VAL A 30 -4.42 8.09 24.80
CA VAL A 30 -5.53 8.03 23.84
C VAL A 30 -5.32 6.90 22.83
N SER A 31 -4.09 6.63 22.38
CA SER A 31 -3.83 5.54 21.43
C SER A 31 -4.16 4.14 21.98
N GLU A 32 -4.08 3.97 23.30
CA GLU A 32 -4.45 2.73 23.98
C GLU A 32 -5.98 2.55 24.11
N THR A 33 -6.75 3.63 23.98
CA THR A 33 -8.22 3.63 24.16
C THR A 33 -9.00 3.80 22.86
N VAL A 34 -8.35 4.25 21.78
CA VAL A 34 -8.95 4.34 20.45
C VAL A 34 -9.10 2.94 19.84
N PRO A 35 -10.29 2.58 19.33
CA PRO A 35 -10.46 1.32 18.61
C PRO A 35 -9.43 1.23 17.48
N PRO A 36 -8.74 0.10 17.29
CA PRO A 36 -7.74 -0.03 16.23
C PRO A 36 -8.40 0.31 14.89
N ILE A 37 -7.83 1.27 14.17
CA ILE A 37 -8.27 1.59 12.80
C ILE A 37 -8.11 0.30 12.00
N SER A 38 -9.22 -0.22 11.46
CA SER A 38 -9.18 -1.43 10.66
C SER A 38 -8.29 -1.20 9.44
N CYS A 39 -7.14 -1.90 9.40
CA CYS A 39 -6.26 -1.90 8.24
C CYS A 39 -6.81 -2.76 7.11
N THR A 40 -7.95 -3.44 7.32
CA THR A 40 -8.60 -4.32 6.36
C THR A 40 -9.91 -3.74 5.83
N ASP A 41 -10.13 -3.95 4.54
CA ASP A 41 -11.39 -3.71 3.86
C ASP A 41 -12.43 -4.74 4.30
N VAL A 42 -13.61 -4.29 4.70
CA VAL A 42 -14.65 -5.15 5.32
C VAL A 42 -15.33 -6.07 4.30
N TYR A 43 -15.30 -5.74 3.00
CA TYR A 43 -15.93 -6.53 1.96
C TYR A 43 -15.05 -7.69 1.51
N THR A 44 -13.73 -7.47 1.47
CA THR A 44 -12.76 -8.38 0.86
C THR A 44 -11.74 -8.94 1.85
N GLY A 45 -11.62 -8.37 3.06
CA GLY A 45 -10.56 -8.71 4.01
C GLY A 45 -9.15 -8.34 3.55
N LEU A 46 -8.98 -7.74 2.37
CA LEU A 46 -7.69 -7.24 1.87
C LEU A 46 -7.29 -5.95 2.60
N ALA A 47 -6.08 -5.44 2.36
CA ALA A 47 -5.67 -4.18 2.97
C ALA A 47 -6.52 -3.01 2.47
N THR A 48 -6.74 -2.03 3.35
CA THR A 48 -7.32 -0.74 2.93
C THR A 48 -6.37 -0.01 1.98
N PRO A 49 -6.91 0.88 1.11
CA PRO A 49 -6.08 1.72 0.23
C PRO A 49 -4.98 2.50 0.97
N ALA A 50 -5.28 3.05 2.15
CA ALA A 50 -4.31 3.80 2.94
C ALA A 50 -3.16 2.91 3.43
N HIS A 51 -3.47 1.69 3.89
CA HIS A 51 -2.46 0.74 4.35
C HIS A 51 -1.59 0.24 3.18
N PHE A 52 -2.20 0.00 2.02
CA PHE A 52 -1.48 -0.38 0.80
C PHE A 52 -0.53 0.72 0.32
N GLN A 53 -0.99 1.98 0.29
CA GLN A 53 -0.16 3.14 -0.07
C GLN A 53 1.00 3.34 0.89
N ARG A 54 0.75 3.19 2.20
CA ARG A 54 1.83 3.19 3.21
C ARG A 54 2.86 2.10 2.90
N ARG A 55 2.42 0.89 2.55
CA ARG A 55 3.35 -0.20 2.23
C ARG A 55 4.19 0.08 0.98
N ILE A 56 3.60 0.70 -0.05
CA ILE A 56 4.36 1.18 -1.21
C ILE A 56 5.45 2.17 -0.78
N HIS A 57 5.09 3.13 0.07
CA HIS A 57 6.04 4.12 0.59
C HIS A 57 7.19 3.45 1.36
N GLU A 58 6.89 2.54 2.28
CA GLU A 58 7.89 1.79 3.06
C GLU A 58 8.88 1.04 2.14
N VAL A 59 8.38 0.33 1.13
CA VAL A 59 9.24 -0.36 0.14
C VAL A 59 10.08 0.62 -0.68
N SER A 60 9.56 1.82 -0.94
CA SER A 60 10.25 2.82 -1.76
C SER A 60 11.32 3.64 -1.02
N VAL A 61 11.16 3.85 0.28
CA VAL A 61 12.03 4.75 1.07
C VAL A 61 12.85 4.00 2.10
N GLU A 62 12.28 2.97 2.74
CA GLU A 62 12.83 2.35 3.95
C GLU A 62 13.58 1.04 3.67
N ASP A 63 13.36 0.42 2.51
CA ASP A 63 14.04 -0.83 2.12
C ASP A 63 14.69 -0.77 0.72
N PRO A 64 15.70 0.10 0.50
CA PRO A 64 16.41 0.20 -0.77
C PRO A 64 17.21 -1.06 -1.14
N GLY A 65 17.33 -2.04 -0.24
CA GLY A 65 17.98 -3.34 -0.47
C GLY A 65 17.03 -4.46 -0.91
N ALA A 66 15.71 -4.25 -0.88
CA ALA A 66 14.69 -5.28 -1.13
C ALA A 66 14.65 -5.82 -2.57
N GLY A 67 15.44 -5.24 -3.48
CA GLY A 67 15.40 -5.55 -4.89
C GLY A 67 14.19 -4.92 -5.61
N PRO A 68 14.06 -5.13 -6.92
CA PRO A 68 13.04 -4.48 -7.73
C PRO A 68 11.64 -4.96 -7.33
N HIS A 69 10.70 -4.01 -7.24
CA HIS A 69 9.30 -4.28 -6.94
C HIS A 69 8.40 -3.83 -8.11
N ALA A 70 7.16 -4.30 -8.13
CA ALA A 70 6.15 -3.84 -9.06
C ALA A 70 4.80 -3.74 -8.37
N VAL A 71 3.97 -2.84 -8.90
CA VAL A 71 2.54 -2.82 -8.61
C VAL A 71 1.83 -3.45 -9.81
N ALA A 72 1.18 -4.58 -9.57
CA ALA A 72 0.29 -5.19 -10.53
C ALA A 72 -1.16 -4.84 -10.20
N VAL A 73 -1.98 -4.66 -11.23
CA VAL A 73 -3.41 -4.38 -11.10
C VAL A 73 -4.17 -5.46 -11.85
N ILE A 74 -5.05 -6.17 -11.14
CA ILE A 74 -6.03 -7.10 -11.71
C ILE A 74 -7.34 -6.33 -11.81
N ASP A 75 -7.66 -5.83 -12.99
CA ASP A 75 -8.94 -5.20 -13.30
C ASP A 75 -10.01 -6.28 -13.45
N LEU A 76 -11.13 -6.08 -12.76
CA LEU A 76 -12.32 -6.94 -12.83
C LEU A 76 -13.38 -6.27 -13.71
N PRO A 77 -14.25 -7.04 -14.39
CA PRO A 77 -15.40 -6.48 -15.07
C PRO A 77 -16.32 -5.77 -14.08
N GLU A 78 -16.83 -4.60 -14.49
CA GLU A 78 -17.84 -3.90 -13.71
C GLU A 78 -19.14 -4.71 -13.68
N PRO A 79 -19.87 -4.70 -12.55
CA PRO A 79 -21.18 -5.32 -12.47
C PRO A 79 -22.15 -4.65 -13.45
N GLN A 80 -23.01 -5.44 -14.08
CA GLN A 80 -24.02 -4.90 -14.99
C GLN A 80 -24.92 -3.90 -14.26
N GLY A 81 -25.11 -2.72 -14.87
CA GLY A 81 -25.98 -1.67 -14.33
C GLY A 81 -25.36 -0.78 -13.25
N GLY A 82 -24.03 -0.70 -13.16
CA GLY A 82 -23.32 0.26 -12.28
C GLY A 82 -23.46 -0.02 -10.78
N ARG A 83 -23.90 -1.24 -10.42
CA ARG A 83 -23.96 -1.70 -9.04
C ARG A 83 -22.59 -2.24 -8.60
N SER A 84 -22.42 -2.52 -7.31
CA SER A 84 -21.26 -3.27 -6.82
C SER A 84 -21.52 -4.78 -6.93
N HIS A 85 -20.45 -5.57 -7.00
CA HIS A 85 -20.51 -7.03 -6.88
C HIS A 85 -21.15 -7.41 -5.54
N CYS A 86 -21.83 -8.55 -5.46
CA CYS A 86 -22.44 -8.96 -4.20
C CYS A 86 -21.36 -9.20 -3.14
N TRP A 87 -21.66 -8.90 -1.87
CA TRP A 87 -20.70 -9.01 -0.77
C TRP A 87 -20.08 -10.42 -0.66
N THR A 88 -20.87 -11.48 -0.88
CA THR A 88 -20.37 -12.86 -0.85
C THR A 88 -19.30 -13.12 -1.93
N LEU A 89 -19.46 -12.55 -3.13
CA LEU A 89 -18.47 -12.66 -4.19
C LEU A 89 -17.20 -11.87 -3.84
N LEU A 90 -17.34 -10.70 -3.22
CA LEU A 90 -16.21 -9.89 -2.77
C LEU A 90 -15.43 -10.56 -1.63
N ALA A 91 -16.11 -11.22 -0.69
CA ALA A 91 -15.46 -11.98 0.36
C ALA A 91 -14.67 -13.17 -0.23
N LEU A 92 -15.30 -13.94 -1.13
CA LEU A 92 -14.65 -15.06 -1.81
C LEU A 92 -13.46 -14.61 -2.68
N LEU A 93 -13.59 -13.47 -3.35
CA LEU A 93 -12.50 -12.83 -4.09
C LEU A 93 -11.33 -12.55 -3.14
N GLY A 94 -11.61 -11.95 -1.99
CA GLY A 94 -10.65 -11.67 -0.94
C GLY A 94 -9.86 -12.91 -0.51
N ASP A 95 -10.58 -13.96 -0.10
CA ASP A 95 -9.99 -15.23 0.32
C ASP A 95 -9.13 -15.86 -0.79
N THR A 96 -9.61 -15.83 -2.02
CA THR A 96 -8.91 -16.36 -3.20
C THR A 96 -7.59 -15.60 -3.45
N VAL A 97 -7.65 -14.27 -3.43
CA VAL A 97 -6.48 -13.40 -3.60
C VAL A 97 -5.46 -13.66 -2.49
N GLN A 98 -5.88 -13.77 -1.24
CA GLN A 98 -4.98 -14.05 -0.12
C GLN A 98 -4.34 -15.44 -0.23
N ALA A 99 -5.10 -16.47 -0.63
CA ALA A 99 -4.58 -17.82 -0.81
C ALA A 99 -3.53 -17.88 -1.93
N GLU A 100 -3.83 -17.27 -3.08
CA GLU A 100 -2.97 -17.28 -4.26
C GLU A 100 -1.78 -16.32 -4.15
N LEU A 101 -1.87 -15.26 -3.34
CA LEU A 101 -0.79 -14.28 -3.16
C LEU A 101 -0.16 -14.30 -1.77
N LYS A 102 -0.38 -15.39 -1.02
CA LYS A 102 0.24 -15.56 0.29
C LYS A 102 1.76 -15.45 0.19
N GLY A 103 2.31 -14.47 0.91
CA GLY A 103 3.76 -14.22 0.96
C GLY A 103 4.32 -13.44 -0.23
N THR A 104 3.50 -13.02 -1.20
CA THR A 104 3.96 -12.23 -2.36
C THR A 104 3.80 -10.71 -2.20
N GLY A 105 3.70 -10.21 -0.96
CA GLY A 105 3.65 -8.78 -0.64
C GLY A 105 2.29 -8.33 -0.11
N ALA A 106 1.85 -7.13 -0.50
CA ALA A 106 0.60 -6.52 -0.02
C ALA A 106 -0.46 -6.49 -1.13
N THR A 107 -1.73 -6.58 -0.73
CA THR A 107 -2.87 -6.57 -1.64
C THR A 107 -3.98 -5.67 -1.12
N ALA A 108 -4.63 -4.94 -2.02
CA ALA A 108 -5.77 -4.08 -1.68
C ALA A 108 -6.81 -4.06 -2.80
N MET A 109 -8.07 -3.86 -2.40
CA MET A 109 -9.16 -3.62 -3.33
C MET A 109 -9.34 -2.12 -3.56
N TYR A 110 -9.48 -1.70 -4.81
CA TYR A 110 -9.83 -0.33 -5.20
C TYR A 110 -11.16 -0.30 -5.93
N GLN A 111 -12.07 0.54 -5.43
CA GLN A 111 -13.38 0.84 -6.02
C GLN A 111 -14.25 -0.39 -6.31
N ASN A 112 -14.01 -1.52 -5.62
CA ASN A 112 -14.69 -2.80 -5.86
C ASN A 112 -14.58 -3.31 -7.31
N SER A 113 -13.60 -2.83 -8.07
CA SER A 113 -13.39 -3.15 -9.49
C SER A 113 -11.95 -3.51 -9.85
N SER A 114 -10.99 -3.32 -8.95
CA SER A 114 -9.60 -3.70 -9.20
C SER A 114 -8.88 -4.18 -7.94
N VAL A 115 -8.08 -5.23 -8.08
CA VAL A 115 -7.18 -5.72 -7.03
C VAL A 115 -5.77 -5.24 -7.35
N HIS A 116 -5.19 -4.50 -6.43
CA HIS A 116 -3.82 -3.98 -6.52
C HIS A 116 -2.91 -4.89 -5.71
N VAL A 117 -1.76 -5.23 -6.28
CA VAL A 117 -0.80 -6.17 -5.72
C VAL A 117 0.58 -5.54 -5.79
N LEU A 118 1.18 -5.28 -4.62
CA LEU A 118 2.58 -4.91 -4.50
C LEU A 118 3.39 -6.18 -4.31
N LEU A 119 4.33 -6.46 -5.22
CA LEU A 119 5.10 -7.71 -5.23
C LEU A 119 6.57 -7.48 -5.61
N PRO A 120 7.50 -8.29 -5.07
CA PRO A 120 8.89 -8.31 -5.55
C PRO A 120 8.94 -8.91 -6.95
N LEU A 121 9.69 -8.29 -7.86
CA LEU A 121 9.83 -8.73 -9.25
C LEU A 121 10.66 -10.02 -9.32
N SER A 122 9.97 -11.16 -9.39
CA SER A 122 10.56 -12.48 -9.58
C SER A 122 9.65 -13.37 -10.42
N ALA A 123 10.22 -14.40 -11.07
CA ALA A 123 9.44 -15.39 -11.82
C ALA A 123 8.40 -16.09 -10.93
N PHE A 124 8.73 -16.31 -9.65
CA PHE A 124 7.81 -16.89 -8.68
C PHE A 124 6.60 -15.98 -8.43
N SER A 125 6.83 -14.70 -8.12
CA SER A 125 5.76 -13.72 -7.88
C SER A 125 4.87 -13.54 -9.09
N LEU A 126 5.45 -13.49 -10.29
CA LEU A 126 4.71 -13.38 -11.55
C LEU A 126 3.83 -14.60 -11.81
N GLY A 127 4.36 -15.82 -11.56
CA GLY A 127 3.57 -17.05 -11.68
C GLY A 127 2.38 -17.07 -10.72
N ARG A 128 2.59 -16.66 -9.47
CA ARG A 128 1.52 -16.53 -8.46
C ARG A 128 0.46 -15.51 -8.86
N LEU A 129 0.85 -14.37 -9.43
CA LEU A 129 -0.10 -13.38 -9.94
C LEU A 129 -0.95 -13.93 -11.08
N LEU A 130 -0.36 -14.67 -12.02
CA LEU A 130 -1.12 -15.28 -13.12
C LEU A 130 -2.08 -16.36 -12.62
N ASN A 131 -1.66 -17.17 -11.64
CA ASN A 131 -2.55 -18.13 -10.99
C ASN A 131 -3.70 -17.42 -10.27
N CYS A 132 -3.41 -16.33 -9.56
CA CYS A 132 -4.43 -15.50 -8.91
C CYS A 132 -5.44 -14.97 -9.93
N LYS A 133 -4.99 -14.45 -11.08
CA LYS A 133 -5.87 -14.02 -12.17
C LYS A 133 -6.82 -15.14 -12.59
N ILE A 134 -6.29 -16.33 -12.87
CA ILE A 134 -7.08 -17.49 -13.32
C ILE A 134 -8.09 -17.91 -12.25
N ALA A 135 -7.66 -17.97 -10.99
CA ALA A 135 -8.53 -18.32 -9.87
C ALA A 135 -9.68 -17.31 -9.73
N VAL A 136 -9.38 -16.01 -9.79
CA VAL A 136 -10.38 -14.94 -9.76
C VAL A 136 -11.37 -15.04 -10.92
N GLU A 137 -10.90 -15.33 -12.14
CA GLU A 137 -11.76 -15.53 -13.31
C GLU A 137 -12.71 -16.72 -13.18
N SER A 138 -12.41 -17.70 -12.33
CA SER A 138 -13.26 -18.87 -12.08
C SER A 138 -14.32 -18.64 -10.99
N LEU A 139 -14.28 -17.51 -10.28
CA LEU A 139 -15.23 -17.20 -9.21
C LEU A 139 -16.61 -16.85 -9.75
N GLY A 140 -17.63 -17.21 -8.97
CA GLY A 140 -19.01 -16.82 -9.24
C GLY A 140 -19.48 -17.22 -10.64
N GLU A 141 -19.18 -18.46 -11.07
CA GLU A 141 -19.52 -18.96 -12.41
C GLU A 141 -18.90 -18.14 -13.57
N GLY A 142 -17.78 -17.45 -13.31
CA GLY A 142 -17.11 -16.65 -14.32
C GLY A 142 -17.63 -15.21 -14.45
N VAL A 143 -18.42 -14.73 -13.49
CA VAL A 143 -18.90 -13.33 -13.45
C VAL A 143 -17.76 -12.32 -13.46
N LEU A 144 -16.58 -12.69 -12.93
CA LEU A 144 -15.38 -11.85 -12.91
C LEU A 144 -14.49 -12.02 -14.16
N SER A 145 -14.96 -12.74 -15.17
CA SER A 145 -14.25 -12.95 -16.42
C SER A 145 -14.70 -11.96 -17.51
N PRO A 146 -13.78 -11.43 -18.35
CA PRO A 146 -12.33 -11.58 -18.27
C PRO A 146 -11.69 -10.59 -17.30
N ALA A 147 -10.76 -11.06 -16.48
CA ALA A 147 -9.90 -10.19 -15.67
C ALA A 147 -8.69 -9.75 -16.50
N ARG A 148 -8.24 -8.49 -16.32
CA ARG A 148 -7.09 -7.94 -17.05
C ARG A 148 -5.98 -7.60 -16.09
N VAL A 149 -4.74 -7.97 -16.44
CA VAL A 149 -3.57 -7.64 -15.61
C VAL A 149 -2.80 -6.51 -16.27
N LYS A 150 -2.54 -5.46 -15.50
CA LYS A 150 -1.61 -4.39 -15.84
C LYS A 150 -0.43 -4.45 -14.88
N PHE A 151 0.76 -4.21 -15.41
CA PHE A 151 1.97 -4.14 -14.61
C PHE A 151 2.55 -2.73 -14.67
N LEU A 152 2.81 -2.17 -13.50
CA LEU A 152 3.47 -0.89 -13.32
C LEU A 152 4.79 -1.19 -12.61
N PRO A 153 5.92 -1.25 -13.34
CA PRO A 153 7.23 -1.46 -12.72
C PRO A 153 7.52 -0.31 -11.77
N PHE A 154 8.02 -0.63 -10.59
CA PHE A 154 8.35 0.34 -9.55
C PHE A 154 9.87 0.35 -9.36
N SER A 155 10.54 1.37 -9.88
CA SER A 155 11.96 1.59 -9.58
C SER A 155 12.09 2.32 -8.26
N VAL A 156 12.84 1.74 -7.34
CA VAL A 156 13.29 2.43 -6.13
C VAL A 156 14.42 3.36 -6.55
N ASP A 157 14.22 4.68 -6.45
CA ASP A 157 15.31 5.64 -6.68
C ASP A 157 16.37 5.40 -5.59
N ALA A 158 17.49 4.82 -5.99
CA ALA A 158 18.66 4.67 -5.16
C ALA A 158 19.26 6.05 -4.90
N GLY A 159 18.82 6.71 -3.82
CA GLY A 159 19.48 7.82 -3.13
C GLY A 159 19.98 8.96 -4.01
N ALA A 160 19.34 10.13 -3.90
CA ALA A 160 19.92 11.40 -4.32
C ALA A 160 21.38 11.51 -3.83
N THR A 161 22.32 11.38 -4.77
CA THR A 161 23.74 11.56 -4.53
C THR A 161 23.96 12.98 -4.01
N THR A 162 24.54 13.06 -2.81
CA THR A 162 25.06 14.28 -2.21
C THR A 162 25.80 15.11 -3.26
N SER A 163 25.27 16.28 -3.56
CA SER A 163 25.95 17.29 -4.37
C SER A 163 27.13 17.83 -3.56
N THR A 164 28.29 17.21 -3.69
CA THR A 164 29.54 17.78 -3.19
C THR A 164 29.82 19.03 -3.99
N ASN A 165 29.57 20.18 -3.37
CA ASN A 165 29.78 21.50 -3.93
C ASN A 165 31.30 21.75 -4.01
N SER A 166 31.96 21.34 -5.10
CA SER A 166 33.37 21.68 -5.36
C SER A 166 33.44 23.12 -5.88
N ARG A 167 33.68 24.04 -4.95
CA ARG A 167 34.05 25.43 -5.23
C ARG A 167 35.45 25.44 -5.89
N PRO A 168 35.65 26.02 -7.09
CA PRO A 168 37.00 26.18 -7.62
C PRO A 168 37.69 27.35 -6.90
N GLU A 169 38.84 27.08 -6.29
CA GLU A 169 39.80 28.11 -5.88
C GLU A 169 40.42 28.73 -7.14
N SER A 170 40.35 30.05 -7.22
CA SER A 170 41.04 30.87 -8.22
C SER A 170 42.28 31.49 -7.59
N ILE A 171 43.46 31.20 -8.15
CA ILE A 171 44.62 32.11 -8.17
C ILE A 171 45.04 32.25 -9.63
#